data_AF-A0A517U3D0-F1
#
_entry.id   AF-A0A517U3D0-F1
#
_cell.length_a   1.000
_cell.length_b   1.000
_cell.length_c   1.000
_cell.angle_alpha   90.00
_cell.angle_beta   90.00
_cell.angle_gamma   90.00
#
_symmetry.space_group_name_H-M   'P 1'
#
loop_
_entity.id
_entity.type
_entity.pdbx_description
1 polymer ?
#
loop_
_entity_poly.entity_id
_entity_poly.type
_entity_poly.pdbx_seq_one_letter_code
_entity_poly.pdbx_strand_id
1 'polypeptide(L)'
;MSEKDFWSKLEYRLSRELAGLAIKHKGTLWCDGIAPTAILGTDSPPRIEGEAWIGTASNDLSLWRFTLFLPVPVNSRDEINWNELLPPEDQTYWVAIDAQHRILQIEPEAAKAWSDRS
;
A
#
# COMPACT_ATOMS: atom_id res chain seq x y z
N MET A 1 14.67 -2.85 8.68
CA MET A 1 14.58 -1.67 7.80
C MET A 1 14.09 -0.50 8.62
N SER A 2 14.53 0.73 8.33
CA SER A 2 13.97 1.91 9.00
C SER A 2 12.59 2.27 8.45
N GLU A 3 11.79 3.05 9.18
CA GLU A 3 10.51 3.57 8.69
C GLU A 3 10.66 4.33 7.37
N LYS A 4 11.68 5.19 7.27
CA LYS A 4 11.94 5.98 6.06
C LYS A 4 12.23 5.08 4.85
N ASP A 5 13.10 4.09 5.03
CA ASP A 5 13.44 3.14 3.97
C ASP A 5 12.22 2.31 3.55
N PHE A 6 11.36 1.96 4.53
CA PHE A 6 10.12 1.23 4.27
C PHE A 6 9.19 2.02 3.35
N TRP A 7 8.89 3.28 3.66
CA TRP A 7 7.98 4.08 2.84
C TRP A 7 8.48 4.24 1.40
N SER A 8 9.77 4.52 1.23
CA SER A 8 10.37 4.58 -0.11
C SER A 8 10.24 3.24 -0.86
N LYS A 9 10.49 2.11 -0.21
CA LYS A 9 10.34 0.79 -0.87
C LYS A 9 8.88 0.42 -1.13
N LEU A 10 7.98 0.78 -0.23
CA LEU A 10 6.55 0.55 -0.38
C LEU A 10 6.01 1.29 -1.60
N GLU A 11 6.43 2.54 -1.82
CA GLU A 11 6.09 3.32 -3.02
C GLU A 11 6.45 2.56 -4.32
N TYR A 12 7.70 2.08 -4.43
CA TYR A 12 8.11 1.28 -5.60
C TYR A 12 7.31 -0.02 -5.73
N ARG A 13 7.02 -0.72 -4.62
CA ARG A 13 6.23 -1.96 -4.65
C ARG A 13 4.78 -1.71 -5.01
N LEU A 14 4.16 -0.66 -4.50
CA LEU A 14 2.81 -0.23 -4.87
C LEU A 14 2.73 0.09 -6.35
N SER A 15 3.69 0.84 -6.91
CA SER A 15 3.74 1.13 -8.34
C SER A 15 3.76 -0.14 -9.20
N ARG A 16 4.53 -1.17 -8.80
CA ARG A 16 4.55 -2.45 -9.51
C ARG A 16 3.23 -3.22 -9.38
N GLU A 17 2.65 -3.26 -8.18
CA GLU A 17 1.40 -3.96 -7.92
C GLU A 17 0.23 -3.32 -8.68
N LEU A 18 0.11 -1.99 -8.59
CA LEU A 18 -0.88 -1.17 -9.30
C LEU A 18 -0.74 -1.29 -10.81
N ALA A 19 0.48 -1.39 -11.33
CA ALA A 19 0.69 -1.61 -12.76
C ALA A 19 0.12 -2.94 -13.26
N GLY A 20 0.03 -3.94 -12.38
CA GLY A 20 -0.62 -5.21 -12.64
C GLY A 20 -2.16 -5.19 -12.51
N LEU A 21 -2.74 -4.11 -11.98
CA LEU A 21 -4.19 -3.93 -11.80
C LEU A 21 -4.73 -3.04 -12.94
N ALA A 22 -5.11 -3.64 -14.06
CA ALA A 22 -5.71 -2.89 -15.16
C ALA A 22 -7.11 -2.36 -14.74
N ILE A 23 -7.24 -1.05 -14.58
CA ILE A 23 -8.53 -0.41 -14.30
C ILE A 23 -9.17 0.01 -15.62
N LYS A 24 -10.39 -0.46 -15.87
CA LYS A 24 -11.19 -0.03 -17.02
C LYS A 24 -11.24 1.51 -17.06
N HIS A 25 -10.86 2.08 -18.20
CA HIS A 25 -10.85 3.52 -18.49
C HIS A 25 -9.80 4.40 -17.80
N LYS A 26 -9.02 3.91 -16.82
CA LYS A 26 -7.93 4.69 -16.17
C LYS A 26 -6.52 4.23 -16.57
N GLY A 27 -6.41 3.09 -17.24
CA GLY A 27 -5.12 2.52 -17.61
C GLY A 27 -4.31 2.06 -16.40
N THR A 28 -2.99 2.03 -16.56
CA THR A 28 -2.03 1.65 -15.52
C THR A 28 -1.94 2.75 -14.45
N LEU A 29 -2.08 2.37 -13.17
CA LEU A 29 -1.82 3.26 -12.04
C LEU A 29 -0.39 3.09 -11.52
N TRP A 30 0.12 4.12 -10.86
CA TRP A 30 1.40 4.11 -10.16
C TRP A 30 1.36 5.03 -8.94
N CYS A 31 2.33 4.91 -8.04
CA CYS A 31 2.44 5.68 -6.79
C CYS A 31 3.69 6.58 -6.80
N ASP A 32 3.54 7.82 -6.33
CA ASP A 32 4.58 8.87 -6.30
C ASP A 32 4.69 9.51 -4.91
N GLY A 33 4.77 8.66 -3.88
CA GLY A 33 4.91 9.09 -2.51
C GLY A 33 3.75 8.69 -1.62
N ILE A 34 4.09 8.53 -0.34
CA ILE A 34 3.21 8.09 0.74
C ILE A 34 3.47 8.98 1.95
N ALA A 35 2.42 9.54 2.52
CA ALA A 35 2.46 10.38 3.71
C ALA A 35 1.59 9.74 4.81
N PRO A 36 2.17 8.95 5.73
CA PRO A 36 1.44 8.44 6.89
C PRO A 36 1.07 9.58 7.84
N THR A 37 -0.19 9.65 8.26
CA THR A 37 -0.68 10.73 9.13
C THR A 37 -1.07 10.23 10.52
N ALA A 38 -1.60 9.00 10.63
CA ALA A 38 -2.09 8.46 11.89
C ALA A 38 -1.72 6.99 12.07
N ILE A 39 -1.44 6.61 13.32
CA ILE A 39 -1.23 5.21 13.71
C ILE A 39 -2.33 4.84 14.69
N LEU A 40 -3.16 3.91 14.25
CA LEU A 40 -4.30 3.37 14.97
C LEU A 40 -3.93 1.94 15.34
N GLY A 41 -2.82 1.80 16.08
CA GLY A 41 -2.18 0.52 16.35
C GLY A 41 -2.87 -0.34 17.40
N THR A 42 -3.81 0.23 18.17
CA THR A 42 -4.63 -0.50 19.15
C THR A 42 -6.08 -0.68 18.69
N ASP A 43 -6.45 -0.12 17.54
CA ASP A 43 -7.76 -0.36 16.92
C ASP A 43 -7.88 -1.80 16.43
N SER A 44 -9.11 -2.22 16.12
CA SER A 44 -9.40 -3.50 15.47
C SER A 44 -10.03 -3.28 14.08
N PRO A 45 -9.32 -3.55 12.97
CA PRO A 45 -7.92 -4.01 12.91
C PRO A 45 -6.90 -2.87 13.14
N PRO A 46 -5.69 -3.19 13.61
CA PRO A 46 -4.63 -2.22 13.80
C PRO A 46 -4.09 -1.75 12.45
N ARG A 47 -3.87 -0.45 12.29
CA ARG A 47 -3.55 0.13 10.98
C ARG A 47 -2.81 1.46 11.06
N ILE A 48 -2.19 1.82 9.94
CA ILE A 48 -1.67 3.16 9.65
C ILE A 48 -2.55 3.78 8.58
N GLU A 49 -2.96 5.03 8.79
CA GLU A 49 -3.71 5.81 7.81
C GLU A 49 -2.87 6.98 7.29
N GLY A 50 -3.19 7.43 6.08
CA GLY A 50 -2.53 8.57 5.48
C GLY A 50 -2.98 8.83 4.06
N GLU A 51 -2.11 9.48 3.31
CA GLU A 51 -2.34 9.85 1.92
C GLU A 51 -1.25 9.30 1.01
N ALA A 52 -1.64 8.92 -0.22
CA ALA A 52 -0.73 8.46 -1.25
C ALA A 52 -1.02 9.23 -2.55
N TRP A 53 0.02 9.63 -3.26
CA TRP A 53 -0.11 10.24 -4.57
C TRP A 53 -0.18 9.14 -5.61
N ILE A 54 -1.34 9.04 -6.28
CA ILE A 54 -1.60 8.03 -7.29
C ILE A 54 -1.67 8.70 -8.66
N GLY A 55 -0.74 8.29 -9.51
CA GLY A 55 -0.65 8.70 -10.90
C GLY A 55 -1.38 7.74 -11.83
N THR A 56 -1.71 8.24 -13.01
CA THR A 56 -2.30 7.48 -14.13
C THR A 56 -1.35 7.48 -15.34
N ALA A 57 -1.69 6.70 -16.37
CA ALA A 57 -0.92 6.69 -17.63
C ALA A 57 -0.88 8.05 -18.36
N SER A 58 -1.83 8.96 -18.09
CA SER A 58 -1.82 10.34 -18.60
C SER A 58 -0.95 11.29 -17.78
N ASN A 59 -0.23 10.80 -16.75
CA ASN A 59 0.53 11.57 -15.77
C ASN A 59 -0.33 12.48 -14.88
N ASP A 60 -1.65 12.26 -14.80
CA ASP A 60 -2.48 12.94 -13.82
C ASP A 60 -2.22 12.32 -12.43
N LEU A 61 -1.77 13.15 -11.49
CA LEU A 61 -1.61 12.78 -10.09
C LEU A 61 -2.82 13.21 -9.26
N SER A 62 -3.25 12.33 -8.37
CA SER A 62 -4.34 12.59 -7.44
C SER A 62 -4.03 12.03 -6.07
N LEU A 63 -4.48 12.73 -5.03
CA LEU A 63 -4.32 12.29 -3.65
C LEU A 63 -5.40 11.27 -3.29
N TRP A 64 -4.97 10.12 -2.78
CA TRP A 64 -5.82 9.02 -2.34
C TRP A 64 -5.60 8.79 -0.86
N ARG A 65 -6.66 8.43 -0.14
CA ARG A 65 -6.54 7.96 1.23
C ARG A 65 -5.98 6.54 1.19
N PHE A 66 -4.97 6.26 2.00
CA PHE A 66 -4.51 4.90 2.18
C PHE A 66 -4.73 4.37 3.60
N THR A 67 -4.86 3.06 3.67
CA THR A 67 -4.83 2.30 4.92
C THR A 67 -3.83 1.15 4.76
N LEU A 68 -2.84 1.08 5.63
CA LEU A 68 -1.92 -0.04 5.76
C LEU A 68 -2.28 -0.82 7.02
N PHE A 69 -2.76 -2.05 6.85
CA PHE A 69 -3.08 -2.93 7.96
C PHE A 69 -1.81 -3.53 8.57
N LEU A 70 -1.79 -3.58 9.90
CA LEU A 70 -0.70 -4.18 10.67
C LEU A 70 -1.10 -5.61 11.06
N PRO A 71 -0.16 -6.57 11.07
CA PRO A 71 -0.46 -7.96 11.42
C PRO A 71 -0.77 -8.14 12.91
N VAL A 72 -0.28 -7.23 13.75
CA VAL A 72 -0.47 -7.26 15.20
C VAL A 72 -0.68 -5.84 15.74
N PRO A 73 -1.38 -5.70 16.89
CA PRO A 73 -1.48 -4.42 17.57
C PRO A 73 -0.12 -3.88 18.01
N VAL A 74 0.06 -2.57 17.94
CA VAL A 74 1.27 -1.85 18.37
C VAL A 74 0.88 -0.59 19.13
N ASN A 75 1.64 -0.26 20.17
CA ASN A 75 1.41 0.96 20.97
C ASN A 75 2.15 2.17 20.41
N SER A 76 3.18 1.95 19.59
CA SER A 76 4.03 3.01 19.04
C SER A 76 4.68 2.62 17.72
N ARG A 77 5.26 3.62 17.02
CA ARG A 77 6.02 3.42 15.77
C ARG A 77 7.23 2.50 15.94
N ASP A 78 7.87 2.58 17.10
CA ASP A 78 9.12 1.88 17.37
C ASP A 78 8.91 0.36 17.54
N GLU A 79 7.68 -0.07 17.81
CA GLU A 79 7.29 -1.48 17.91
C GLU A 79 7.05 -2.12 16.53
N ILE A 80 6.94 -1.33 15.47
CA ILE A 80 6.58 -1.82 14.15
C ILE A 80 7.77 -2.52 13.48
N ASN A 81 7.61 -3.79 13.16
CA ASN A 81 8.56 -4.50 12.31
C ASN A 81 8.35 -4.16 10.84
N TRP A 82 8.93 -3.03 10.41
CA TRP A 82 8.81 -2.52 9.03
C TRP A 82 9.25 -3.51 7.94
N ASN A 83 10.11 -4.48 8.25
CA ASN A 83 10.52 -5.50 7.27
C ASN A 83 9.37 -6.44 6.91
N GLU A 84 8.53 -6.79 7.89
CA GLU A 84 7.44 -7.76 7.70
C GLU A 84 6.24 -7.16 6.97
N LEU A 85 6.13 -5.83 6.96
CA LEU A 85 5.04 -5.12 6.28
C LEU A 85 5.24 -4.96 4.77
N LEU A 86 6.41 -5.32 4.23
CA LEU A 86 6.70 -5.18 2.81
C LEU A 86 6.64 -6.55 2.14
N PRO A 87 5.60 -6.86 1.34
CA PRO A 87 5.52 -8.14 0.64
C PRO A 87 6.73 -8.38 -0.27
N PRO A 88 7.30 -9.60 -0.27
CA PRO A 88 8.37 -10.03 -1.18
C PRO A 88 8.08 -9.72 -2.65
N GLU A 89 9.14 -9.59 -3.46
CA GLU A 89 9.00 -9.12 -4.85
C GLU A 89 8.12 -10.01 -5.73
N ASP A 90 8.10 -11.31 -5.45
CA ASP A 90 7.36 -12.37 -6.13
C ASP A 90 5.93 -12.57 -5.60
N GLN A 91 5.46 -11.69 -4.71
CA GLN A 91 4.11 -11.70 -4.17
C GLN A 91 3.23 -10.53 -4.66
N THR A 92 1.92 -10.76 -4.69
CA THR A 92 0.87 -9.86 -5.21
C THR A 92 -0.44 -10.04 -4.43
N TYR A 93 -1.54 -9.38 -4.83
CA TYR A 93 -2.86 -9.43 -4.17
C TYR A 93 -2.94 -8.81 -2.77
N TRP A 94 -1.92 -8.05 -2.38
CA TRP A 94 -1.85 -7.34 -1.10
C TRP A 94 -2.35 -5.89 -1.19
N VAL A 95 -2.90 -5.49 -2.34
CA VAL A 95 -3.46 -4.15 -2.57
C VAL A 95 -4.89 -4.28 -3.09
N ALA A 96 -5.80 -3.57 -2.44
CA ALA A 96 -7.15 -3.32 -2.93
C ALA A 96 -7.35 -1.82 -3.19
N ILE A 97 -8.13 -1.49 -4.22
CA ILE A 97 -8.37 -0.11 -4.63
C ILE A 97 -9.86 0.16 -4.84
N ASP A 98 -10.30 1.33 -4.40
CA ASP A 98 -11.55 1.95 -4.82
C ASP A 98 -11.22 3.23 -5.58
N ALA A 99 -11.17 3.12 -6.91
CA ALA A 99 -10.79 4.23 -7.78
C ALA A 99 -11.86 5.32 -7.89
N GLN A 100 -13.10 5.04 -7.47
CA GLN A 100 -14.19 6.01 -7.45
C GLN A 100 -14.07 6.90 -6.20
N HIS A 101 -13.83 6.29 -5.05
CA HIS A 101 -13.68 6.99 -3.77
C HIS A 101 -12.24 7.39 -3.43
N ARG A 102 -11.27 7.01 -4.28
CA ARG A 102 -9.83 7.28 -4.12
C ARG A 102 -9.29 6.69 -2.81
N ILE A 103 -9.57 5.40 -2.63
CA ILE A 103 -9.14 4.64 -1.46
C ILE A 103 -8.14 3.56 -1.92
N LEU A 104 -7.05 3.45 -1.17
CA LEU A 104 -6.02 2.43 -1.32
C LEU A 104 -5.95 1.62 -0.01
N GLN A 105 -6.12 0.32 -0.08
CA GLN A 105 -5.95 -0.57 1.06
C GLN A 105 -4.75 -1.47 0.82
N ILE A 106 -3.90 -1.58 1.83
CA ILE A 106 -2.64 -2.32 1.79
C ILE A 106 -2.69 -3.37 2.90
N GLU A 107 -2.72 -4.63 2.50
CA GLU A 107 -2.89 -5.80 3.37
C GLU A 107 -1.70 -6.76 3.14
N PRO A 108 -0.56 -6.54 3.83
CA PRO A 108 0.62 -7.39 3.63
C PRO A 108 0.35 -8.89 3.88
N GLU A 109 -0.54 -9.22 4.82
CA GLU A 109 -0.92 -10.61 5.11
C GLU A 109 -1.76 -11.26 4.00
N ALA A 110 -2.38 -10.47 3.11
CA ALA A 110 -3.12 -10.99 1.97
C ALA A 110 -2.21 -11.36 0.78
N ALA A 111 -0.90 -11.09 0.88
CA ALA A 111 0.07 -11.34 -0.18
C ALA A 111 0.13 -12.83 -0.56
N LYS A 112 0.11 -13.10 -1.86
CA LYS A 112 0.20 -14.45 -2.44
C LYS A 112 1.23 -14.51 -3.54
N ALA A 113 1.74 -15.70 -3.82
CA ALA A 113 2.69 -15.91 -4.89
C ALA A 113 2.12 -15.50 -6.26
N TRP A 114 2.95 -14.93 -7.12
CA TRP A 114 2.57 -14.55 -8.49
C TRP A 114 1.99 -15.71 -9.34
N SER A 115 2.35 -16.96 -9.05
CA SER A 115 1.79 -18.15 -9.71
C SER A 115 0.26 -18.20 -9.65
N ASP A 116 -0.33 -17.57 -8.64
CA ASP A 116 -1.76 -17.64 -8.34
C ASP A 116 -2.59 -16.61 -9.14
N ARG A 117 -1.95 -15.85 -10.06
CA ARG A 117 -2.64 -14.97 -11.03
C ARG A 117 -3.17 -15.71 -12.28
N SER A 118 -2.98 -17.02 -12.37
CA SER A 118 -3.32 -17.85 -13.53
C SER A 118 -4.76 -18.36 -13.56
#